data_AF-K5WT09-F1
#
_entry.id   AF-K5WT09-F1
#
_cell.length_a   1.000
_cell.length_b   1.000
_cell.length_c   1.000
_cell.angle_alpha   90.00
_cell.angle_beta   90.00
_cell.angle_gamma   90.00
#
_symmetry.space_group_name_H-M   'P 1'
#
loop_
_entity.id
_entity.type
_entity.pdbx_description
1 polymer ?
#
loop_
_entity_poly.entity_id
_entity_poly.type
_entity_poly.pdbx_seq_one_letter_code
_entity_poly.pdbx_strand_id
1 'polypeptide(L)' 'CATSARPFNIILNKWYKIEVEMLCPGTVIPHPTTISRDLQSLYVGMSKYVAQYL' A
#
# COMPACT_ATOMS: atom_id res chain seq x y z
N CYS A 1 0.39 4.38 -5.41
CA CYS A 1 1.81 4.38 -5.03
C CYS A 1 2.70 3.80 -6.14
N ALA A 2 2.43 2.60 -6.67
CA ALA A 2 3.23 2.04 -7.78
C ALA A 2 3.02 2.75 -9.14
N THR A 3 1.78 3.12 -9.50
CA THR A 3 1.46 3.83 -10.76
C THR A 3 1.54 5.35 -10.68
N SER A 4 1.53 5.92 -9.47
CA SER A 4 1.40 7.36 -9.22
C SER A 4 2.48 7.93 -8.30
N ALA A 5 3.50 7.14 -7.97
CA ALA A 5 4.65 7.48 -7.10
C ALA A 5 4.29 8.15 -5.75
N ARG A 6 3.08 7.93 -5.23
CA ARG A 6 2.63 8.58 -3.99
C ARG A 6 3.26 7.95 -2.74
N PRO A 7 3.61 8.77 -1.73
CA PRO A 7 4.15 8.27 -0.47
C PRO A 7 3.07 7.55 0.35
N PHE A 8 3.44 6.58 1.19
CA PHE A 8 2.50 5.85 2.04
C PHE A 8 1.71 6.76 2.99
N ASN A 9 2.29 7.89 3.40
CA ASN A 9 1.64 8.86 4.27
C ASN A 9 0.39 9.52 3.65
N ILE A 10 0.13 9.35 2.36
CA ILE A 10 -1.09 9.87 1.75
C ILE A 10 -2.36 9.34 2.43
N ILE A 11 -2.30 8.13 2.99
CA ILE A 11 -3.45 7.54 3.68
C ILE A 11 -3.84 8.28 4.98
N LEU A 12 -2.93 9.11 5.51
CA LEU A 12 -3.21 9.99 6.65
C LEU A 12 -3.92 11.28 6.21
N ASN A 13 -3.91 11.61 4.92
CA ASN A 13 -4.53 12.81 4.39
C ASN A 13 -6.06 12.77 4.57
N LYS A 14 -6.63 13.85 5.12
CA LYS A 14 -8.07 13.97 5.34
C LYS A 14 -8.89 13.73 4.08
N TRP A 15 -8.48 14.29 2.95
CA TRP A 15 -9.21 14.18 1.68
C TRP A 15 -9.17 12.76 1.12
N TYR A 16 -8.04 12.07 1.28
CA TYR A 16 -7.94 10.66 0.91
C TYR A 16 -8.89 9.80 1.74
N LYS A 17 -8.99 10.04 3.04
CA LYS A 17 -9.94 9.31 3.90
C LYS A 17 -11.39 9.54 3.49
N ILE A 18 -11.75 10.78 3.15
CA ILE A 18 -13.09 11.12 2.66
C ILE A 18 -13.37 10.41 1.33
N GLU A 19 -12.42 10.44 0.39
CA GLU A 19 -12.53 9.76 -0.89
C GLU A 19 -12.74 8.25 -0.71
N VAL A 20 -11.96 7.60 0.16
CA VAL A 20 -12.11 6.18 0.47
C VAL A 20 -13.49 5.89 1.07
N GLU A 21 -13.96 6.71 2.02
CA GLU A 21 -15.29 6.53 2.62
C GLU A 21 -16.42 6.73 1.59
N MET A 22 -16.28 7.66 0.64
CA MET A 22 -17.25 7.88 -0.43
C MET A 22 -17.30 6.71 -1.42
N LEU A 23 -16.15 6.11 -1.73
CA LEU A 23 -16.05 5.01 -2.71
C LEU A 23 -16.37 3.64 -2.10
N CYS A 24 -15.98 3.42 -0.85
CA CYS A 24 -16.15 2.16 -0.15
C CYS A 24 -16.37 2.41 1.37
N PRO A 25 -17.62 2.70 1.77
CA PRO A 25 -17.95 3.04 3.15
C PRO A 25 -17.55 1.96 4.15
N GLY A 26 -17.04 2.35 5.30
CA GLY A 26 -16.63 1.42 6.36
C GLY A 26 -15.28 0.75 6.14
N THR A 27 -14.52 1.17 5.13
CA THR A 27 -13.16 0.67 4.89
C THR A 27 -12.21 1.11 6.00
N VAL A 28 -11.59 0.15 6.69
CA VAL A 28 -10.55 0.42 7.69
C VAL A 28 -9.23 0.71 6.99
N ILE A 29 -8.81 1.96 7.00
CA ILE A 29 -7.54 2.38 6.41
C ILE A 29 -6.38 1.95 7.32
N PRO A 30 -5.43 1.13 6.84
CA PRO A 30 -4.30 0.67 7.64
C PRO A 30 -3.32 1.80 7.97
N HIS A 31 -2.46 1.58 8.97
CA HIS A 31 -1.39 2.52 9.28
C HIS A 31 -0.30 2.50 8.18
N PRO A 32 0.38 3.62 7.87
CA PRO A 32 1.41 3.65 6.81
C PRO A 32 2.52 2.62 7.01
N THR A 33 2.88 2.38 8.27
CA THR A 33 3.87 1.36 8.65
C THR A 33 3.43 -0.06 8.27
N THR A 34 2.14 -0.37 8.37
CA THR A 34 1.59 -1.66 7.96
C THR A 34 1.80 -1.85 6.47
N ILE A 35 1.44 -0.85 5.66
CA ILE A 35 1.64 -0.88 4.20
C ILE A 35 3.12 -1.08 3.86
N SER A 36 4.01 -0.31 4.50
CA SER A 36 5.45 -0.40 4.23
C SER A 36 6.01 -1.79 4.54
N ARG A 37 5.61 -2.38 5.67
CA ARG A 37 6.12 -3.67 6.14
C ARG A 37 5.62 -4.81 5.25
N ASP A 38 4.34 -4.79 4.91
CA ASP A 38 3.71 -5.80 4.07
C ASP A 38 4.25 -5.75 2.64
N LEU A 39 4.47 -4.54 2.11
CA LEU A 39 5.08 -4.36 0.80
C LEU A 39 6.49 -4.94 0.75
N GLN A 40 7.31 -4.68 1.77
CA GLN A 40 8.66 -5.24 1.86
C GLN A 40 8.63 -6.78 1.90
N SER A 41 7.70 -7.35 2.68
CA SER A 41 7.51 -8.81 2.73
C SER A 41 7.13 -9.38 1.37
N LEU A 42 6.22 -8.73 0.64
CA LEU A 42 5.84 -9.12 -0.72
C LEU A 42 7.03 -9.08 -1.68
N TYR A 43 7.84 -8.01 -1.65
CA TYR A 43 9.04 -7.91 -2.49
C TYR A 43 10.04 -9.03 -2.21
N VAL A 44 10.31 -9.34 -0.94
CA VAL A 44 11.22 -10.42 -0.56
C VAL A 44 10.67 -11.80 -0.94
N GLY A 45 9.36 -11.99 -0.86
CA GLY A 45 8.72 -13.22 -1.33
C GLY A 45 8.83 -13.37 -2.85
N MET A 46 8.53 -12.30 -3.59
CA MET A 46 8.55 -12.29 -5.05
C MET A 46 9.96 -12.42 -5.64
N SER A 47 10.98 -11.82 -4.99
CA SER A 47 12.35 -11.87 -5.48
C SER A 47 12.89 -13.30 -5.58
N LYS A 48 12.40 -14.23 -4.75
CA LYS A 48 12.75 -15.65 -4.83
C LYS A 48 12.33 -16.28 -6.16
N TYR A 49 11.13 -15.95 -6.64
CA TYR A 49 10.62 -16.47 -7.91
C TYR A 49 11.36 -15.84 -9.09
N VAL A 50 11.67 -14.55 -9.02
CA VAL A 50 12.49 -13.87 -10.05
C VAL A 50 13.89 -14.46 -10.12
N ALA A 51 14.51 -14.73 -8.96
CA ALA A 51 15.84 -15.33 -8.90
C ALA A 51 15.88 -16.79 -9.39
N GLN A 52 14.77 -17.51 -9.32
CA GLN A 52 14.65 -18.87 -9.89
C GLN A 52 14.40 -18.88 -11.40
N TYR A 53 13.93 -17.76 -11.96
CA TYR A 53 13.66 -17.63 -13.39
C TYR A 53 14.92 -17.26 -14.19
N LEU A 54 15.90 -16.61 -13.54
CA LEU A 54 17.22 -16.29 -14.10
C LEU A 54 18.19 -17.45 -13.97
#